data_AF-A0AAP5J6W1-F1
#
_entry.id   AF-A0AAP5J6W1-F1
#
_cell.length_a   1.000
_cell.length_b   1.000
_cell.length_c   1.000
_cell.angle_alpha   90.00
_cell.angle_beta   90.00
_cell.angle_gamma   90.00
#
_symmetry.space_group_name_H-M   'P 1'
#
loop_
_entity.id
_entity.type
_entity.pdbx_description
1 polymer ?
#
loop_
_entity_poly.entity_id
_entity_poly.type
_entity_poly.pdbx_seq_one_letter_code
_entity_poly.pdbx_strand_id
1 'polypeptide(L)'
;MNKQELIKKLEERRTIIGNFQGYAVWWKDVKEIFEQLDELQPVKVPQCVAEYIEFKKKNNFHVYGAMRVIEDHYDKKVPDWFYENNIEKFCLAWLNGYEVEKEKRYFVKIKGNIKENMLVYGELLKRYFF
;
A
#
# COMPACT_ATOMS: atom_id res chain seq x y z
N MET A 1 1.43 8.74 12.43
CA MET A 1 1.66 9.93 13.28
C MET A 1 3.09 9.91 13.81
N ASN A 2 3.79 11.05 13.88
CA ASN A 2 5.15 11.11 14.43
C ASN A 2 5.14 11.34 15.97
N LYS A 3 6.22 10.99 16.68
CA LYS A 3 6.38 11.15 18.12
C LYS A 3 6.11 12.58 18.61
N GLN A 4 6.56 13.60 17.87
CA GLN A 4 6.34 15.01 18.25
C GLN A 4 4.87 15.43 18.16
N GLU A 5 4.17 14.96 17.13
CA GLU A 5 2.75 15.24 16.90
C GLU A 5 1.87 14.56 17.96
N LEU A 6 2.27 13.34 18.36
CA LEU A 6 1.74 12.58 19.48
C LEU A 6 1.79 13.36 20.80
N ILE A 7 2.98 13.88 21.13
CA ILE A 7 3.20 14.65 22.36
C ILE A 7 2.32 15.89 22.38
N LYS A 8 2.24 16.60 21.24
CA LYS A 8 1.39 17.79 21.10
C LYS A 8 -0.09 17.47 21.35
N LYS A 9 -0.62 16.39 20.77
CA LYS A 9 -2.02 15.96 21.00
C LYS A 9 -2.30 15.63 22.47
N LEU A 10 -1.34 14.99 23.17
CA LEU A 10 -1.48 14.70 24.60
C LEU A 10 -1.43 15.97 25.45
N GLU A 11 -0.59 16.95 25.08
CA GLU A 11 -0.54 18.25 25.74
C GLU A 11 -1.83 19.06 25.54
N GLU A 12 -2.46 19.01 24.36
CA GLU A 12 -3.73 19.68 24.08
C GLU A 12 -4.90 19.11 24.88
N ARG A 13 -4.89 17.79 25.13
CA ARG A 13 -5.93 17.09 25.90
C ARG A 13 -5.64 17.02 27.41
N ARG A 14 -4.61 17.73 27.89
CA ARG A 14 -4.27 17.76 29.31
C ARG A 14 -5.32 18.53 30.11
N THR A 15 -5.69 17.97 31.25
CA THR A 15 -6.63 18.57 32.21
C THR A 15 -5.97 18.68 33.57
N ILE A 16 -6.36 19.70 34.32
CA ILE A 16 -5.92 19.88 35.72
C ILE A 16 -7.03 19.31 36.59
N ILE A 17 -6.71 18.30 37.41
CA ILE A 17 -7.69 17.67 38.30
C ILE A 17 -7.57 18.31 39.68
N GLY A 18 -8.46 19.25 39.99
CA GLY A 18 -8.55 19.88 41.32
C GLY A 18 -7.25 20.59 41.73
N ASN A 19 -6.79 20.35 42.98
CA ASN A 19 -5.57 20.95 43.54
C ASN A 19 -4.29 20.13 43.26
N PHE A 20 -4.34 19.16 42.35
CA PHE A 20 -3.15 18.39 42.00
C PHE A 20 -2.17 19.27 41.21
N GLN A 21 -0.91 19.34 41.64
CA GLN A 21 0.18 19.92 40.85
C GLN A 21 0.62 18.95 39.75
N GLY A 22 -0.30 18.58 38.87
CA GLY A 22 -0.05 17.64 37.79
C GLY A 22 -1.05 17.79 36.66
N TYR A 23 -0.64 17.31 35.48
CA TYR A 23 -1.50 17.21 34.31
C TYR A 23 -2.02 15.78 34.19
N ALA A 24 -3.32 15.64 33.95
CA ALA A 24 -3.95 14.36 33.70
C ALA A 24 -4.57 14.35 32.30
N VAL A 25 -4.46 13.22 31.62
CA VAL A 25 -5.16 12.95 30.35
C VAL A 25 -6.10 11.79 30.60
N TRP A 26 -7.33 11.87 30.10
CA TRP A 26 -8.29 10.78 30.28
C TRP A 26 -7.81 9.53 29.53
N TRP A 27 -8.00 8.35 30.13
CA TRP A 27 -7.64 7.09 29.48
C TRP A 27 -8.31 6.92 28.11
N LYS A 28 -9.55 7.42 27.94
CA LYS A 28 -10.25 7.40 26.65
C LYS A 28 -9.49 8.19 25.58
N ASP A 29 -8.99 9.38 25.93
CA ASP A 29 -8.21 10.22 25.02
C ASP A 29 -6.88 9.56 24.64
N VAL A 30 -6.20 8.97 25.63
CA VAL A 30 -4.98 8.19 25.37
C VAL A 30 -5.28 7.04 24.42
N LYS A 31 -6.33 6.24 24.70
CA LYS A 31 -6.70 5.10 23.86
C LYS A 31 -7.00 5.52 22.42
N GLU A 32 -7.78 6.58 22.21
CA GLU A 32 -8.11 7.11 20.89
C GLU A 32 -6.86 7.58 20.12
N ILE A 33 -5.94 8.28 20.79
CA ILE A 33 -4.69 8.74 20.20
C ILE A 33 -3.80 7.56 19.78
N PHE A 34 -3.73 6.52 20.60
CA PHE A 34 -2.94 5.32 20.32
C PHE A 34 -3.58 4.44 19.23
N GLU A 35 -4.91 4.34 19.17
CA GLU A 35 -5.60 3.66 18.06
C GLU A 35 -5.29 4.34 16.70
N GLN A 36 -5.17 5.68 16.69
CA GLN A 36 -4.69 6.43 15.50
C GLN A 36 -3.20 6.17 15.15
N LEU A 37 -2.40 5.57 16.03
CA LEU A 37 -1.04 5.12 15.68
C LEU A 37 -1.02 3.74 15.02
N ASP A 38 -1.83 2.82 15.53
CA ASP A 38 -1.89 1.45 15.00
C ASP A 38 -2.52 1.43 13.60
N GLU A 39 -3.32 2.43 13.25
CA GLU A 39 -3.72 2.73 11.88
C GLU A 39 -2.57 3.36 11.08
N LEU A 40 -1.48 2.62 10.91
CA LEU A 40 -0.56 2.85 9.80
C LEU A 40 -1.34 2.62 8.52
N GLN A 41 -1.77 3.71 7.90
CA GLN A 41 -2.64 3.67 6.72
C GLN A 41 -2.06 2.70 5.68
N PRO A 42 -2.81 1.66 5.29
CA PRO A 42 -2.34 0.71 4.30
C PRO A 42 -2.06 1.48 3.02
N VAL A 43 -0.86 1.31 2.50
CA VAL A 43 -0.45 2.04 1.31
C VAL A 43 -1.16 1.42 0.11
N LYS A 44 -1.63 2.26 -0.79
CA LYS A 44 -2.22 1.80 -2.04
C LYS A 44 -1.11 1.36 -3.00
N VAL A 45 -1.18 0.11 -3.45
CA VAL A 45 -0.24 -0.46 -4.42
C VAL A 45 -0.99 -1.08 -5.60
N PRO A 46 -0.42 -1.05 -6.81
CA PRO A 46 -0.98 -1.76 -7.96
C PRO A 46 -1.02 -3.27 -7.73
N GLN A 47 -1.93 -3.95 -8.44
CA GLN A 47 -2.08 -5.41 -8.38
C GLN A 47 -0.79 -6.17 -8.72
N CYS A 48 -0.02 -5.73 -9.74
CA CYS A 48 1.25 -6.38 -10.10
C CYS A 48 2.30 -6.30 -8.97
N VAL A 49 2.33 -5.19 -8.24
CA VAL A 49 3.24 -4.98 -7.11
C VAL A 49 2.81 -5.81 -5.90
N ALA A 50 1.50 -5.89 -5.64
CA ALA A 50 0.94 -6.75 -4.60
C ALA A 50 1.33 -8.22 -4.82
N GLU A 51 1.11 -8.74 -6.03
CA GLU A 51 1.47 -10.10 -6.43
C GLU A 51 2.97 -10.36 -6.28
N TYR A 52 3.81 -9.37 -6.65
CA TYR A 52 5.25 -9.44 -6.44
C TYR A 52 5.62 -9.57 -4.95
N ILE A 53 5.04 -8.73 -4.08
CA ILE A 53 5.31 -8.75 -2.64
C ILE A 53 4.88 -10.10 -2.04
N GLU A 54 3.70 -10.61 -2.38
CA GLU A 54 3.22 -11.91 -1.90
C GLU A 54 4.13 -13.04 -2.36
N PHE A 55 4.51 -13.05 -3.64
CA PHE A 55 5.42 -14.06 -4.18
C PHE A 55 6.76 -14.05 -3.44
N LYS A 56 7.34 -12.88 -3.20
CA LYS A 56 8.62 -12.77 -2.48
C LYS A 56 8.50 -13.17 -1.02
N LYS A 57 7.45 -12.75 -0.31
CA LYS A 57 7.18 -13.17 1.07
C LYS A 57 6.99 -14.69 1.18
N LYS A 58 6.26 -15.30 0.26
CA LYS A 58 6.07 -16.76 0.20
C LYS A 58 7.38 -17.53 0.02
N ASN A 59 8.34 -16.94 -0.70
CA ASN A 59 9.68 -17.49 -0.89
C ASN A 59 10.67 -17.09 0.22
N ASN A 60 10.18 -16.60 1.38
CA ASN A 60 11.00 -16.16 2.52
C ASN A 60 12.07 -15.10 2.18
N PHE A 61 11.80 -14.24 1.19
CA PHE A 61 12.64 -13.08 0.96
C PHE A 61 12.43 -12.05 2.09
N HIS A 62 13.48 -11.31 2.39
CA HIS A 62 13.45 -10.09 3.18
C HIS A 62 13.31 -8.89 2.24
N VAL A 63 12.86 -7.73 2.75
CA VAL A 63 12.55 -6.54 1.94
C VAL A 63 13.72 -6.13 1.04
N TYR A 64 14.94 -6.11 1.56
CA TYR A 64 16.14 -5.77 0.80
C TYR A 64 16.41 -6.76 -0.33
N GLY A 65 16.26 -8.06 -0.07
CA GLY A 65 16.38 -9.09 -1.10
C GLY A 65 15.33 -8.96 -2.20
N ALA A 66 14.10 -8.56 -1.85
CA ALA A 66 13.05 -8.28 -2.82
C ALA A 66 13.34 -7.02 -3.66
N MET A 67 13.93 -5.97 -3.08
CA MET A 67 14.33 -4.77 -3.82
C MET A 67 15.49 -5.05 -4.78
N ARG A 68 16.47 -5.85 -4.37
CA ARG A 68 17.67 -6.14 -5.18
C ARG A 68 17.35 -6.83 -6.51
N VAL A 69 16.32 -7.66 -6.54
CA VAL A 69 15.93 -8.47 -7.71
C VAL A 69 14.73 -7.89 -8.46
N ILE A 70 14.33 -6.65 -8.14
CA ILE A 70 13.12 -6.04 -8.71
C ILE A 70 13.31 -5.66 -10.19
N GLU A 71 14.53 -5.25 -10.57
CA GLU A 71 14.90 -4.92 -11.96
C GLU A 71 14.82 -6.13 -12.89
N ASP A 72 15.18 -7.31 -12.36
CA ASP A 72 15.16 -8.60 -13.05
C ASP A 72 13.75 -9.19 -13.14
N HIS A 73 12.73 -8.52 -12.58
CA HIS A 73 11.37 -8.99 -12.67
C HIS A 73 10.87 -8.99 -14.12
N TYR A 74 10.13 -10.05 -14.47
CA TYR A 74 9.64 -10.26 -15.84
C TYR A 74 8.61 -9.19 -16.23
N ASP A 75 7.74 -8.80 -15.30
CA ASP A 75 6.78 -7.72 -15.51
C ASP A 75 7.46 -6.38 -15.22
N LYS A 76 7.73 -5.60 -16.28
CA LYS A 76 8.36 -4.28 -16.15
C LYS A 76 7.50 -3.25 -15.43
N LYS A 77 6.20 -3.49 -15.27
CA LYS A 77 5.33 -2.61 -14.46
C LYS A 77 5.78 -2.52 -13.01
N VAL A 78 6.37 -3.58 -12.45
CA VAL A 78 6.83 -3.60 -11.06
C VAL A 78 8.06 -2.71 -10.85
N PRO A 79 9.18 -2.86 -11.60
CA PRO A 79 10.31 -1.95 -11.50
C PRO A 79 9.94 -0.52 -11.95
N ASP A 80 9.12 -0.35 -12.99
CA ASP A 80 8.68 0.99 -13.42
C ASP A 80 7.95 1.71 -12.27
N TRP A 81 6.96 1.06 -11.66
CA TRP A 81 6.27 1.60 -10.50
C TRP A 81 7.22 1.87 -9.32
N PHE A 82 8.14 0.94 -9.05
CA PHE A 82 9.08 1.07 -7.93
C PHE A 82 10.00 2.29 -8.06
N TYR A 83 10.52 2.54 -9.27
CA TYR A 83 11.43 3.66 -9.55
C TYR A 83 10.72 5.00 -9.74
N GLU A 84 9.40 5.02 -9.93
CA GLU A 84 8.58 6.23 -9.94
C GLU A 84 8.33 6.81 -8.52
N ASN A 85 9.39 7.02 -7.74
CA ASN A 85 9.33 7.55 -6.37
C ASN A 85 8.44 6.73 -5.41
N ASN A 86 8.26 5.42 -5.64
CA ASN A 86 7.45 4.55 -4.78
C ASN A 86 8.28 3.61 -3.89
N ILE A 87 9.60 3.84 -3.78
CA ILE A 87 10.50 3.03 -2.93
C ILE A 87 10.04 3.02 -1.47
N GLU A 88 9.72 4.19 -0.90
CA GLU A 88 9.22 4.28 0.48
C GLU A 88 7.86 3.59 0.63
N LYS A 89 6.96 3.76 -0.36
CA LYS A 89 5.65 3.09 -0.38
C LYS A 89 5.80 1.58 -0.44
N PHE A 90 6.77 1.06 -1.19
CA PHE A 90 7.07 -0.36 -1.24
C PHE A 90 7.51 -0.89 0.12
N CYS A 91 8.42 -0.19 0.81
CA CYS A 91 8.87 -0.56 2.14
C CYS A 91 7.72 -0.54 3.17
N LEU A 92 6.87 0.48 3.11
CA LEU A 92 5.69 0.59 3.97
C LEU A 92 4.68 -0.52 3.67
N ALA A 93 4.40 -0.80 2.40
CA ALA A 93 3.55 -1.91 1.97
C ALA A 93 4.09 -3.27 2.44
N TRP A 94 5.41 -3.44 2.42
CA TRP A 94 6.07 -4.65 2.90
C TRP A 94 5.89 -4.85 4.41
N LEU A 95 6.07 -3.80 5.21
CA LEU A 95 6.05 -3.89 6.68
C LEU A 95 4.64 -3.83 7.26
N ASN A 96 3.83 -2.88 6.80
CA ASN A 96 2.54 -2.54 7.41
C ASN A 96 1.35 -3.16 6.67
N GLY A 97 1.60 -3.83 5.53
CA GLY A 97 0.55 -4.27 4.63
C GLY A 97 0.10 -3.17 3.67
N TYR A 98 -0.78 -3.53 2.74
CA TYR A 98 -1.17 -2.66 1.64
C TYR A 98 -2.61 -2.92 1.20
N GLU A 99 -3.21 -1.91 0.57
CA GLU A 99 -4.47 -2.04 -0.16
C GLU A 99 -4.16 -2.15 -1.65
N VAL A 100 -4.80 -3.12 -2.32
CA VAL A 100 -4.61 -3.27 -3.76
C VAL A 100 -5.51 -2.30 -4.52
N GLU A 101 -4.91 -1.43 -5.32
CA GLU A 101 -5.64 -0.57 -6.23
C GLU A 101 -6.33 -1.43 -7.29
N LYS A 102 -7.67 -1.45 -7.24
CA LYS A 102 -8.46 -2.10 -8.28
C LYS A 102 -8.24 -1.36 -9.59
N GLU A 103 -7.45 -1.95 -10.50
CA GLU A 103 -7.32 -1.45 -11.85
C GLU A 103 -8.72 -1.34 -12.49
N LYS A 104 -8.98 -0.22 -13.18
CA LYS A 104 -10.20 -0.03 -13.96
C LYS A 104 -10.20 -1.02 -15.13
N ARG A 105 -10.79 -2.20 -14.91
CA ARG A 105 -11.07 -3.16 -15.99
C ARG A 105 -12.13 -2.54 -16.91
N TYR A 106 -11.72 -2.17 -18.12
CA TYR A 106 -12.66 -1.73 -19.15
C TYR A 106 -13.35 -2.96 -19.74
N PHE A 107 -14.64 -3.16 -19.42
CA PHE A 107 -15.48 -4.10 -20.15
C PHE A 107 -15.79 -3.50 -21.52
N VAL A 108 -15.07 -3.94 -22.56
CA VAL A 108 -15.39 -3.58 -23.94
C VAL A 108 -16.60 -4.40 -24.37
N LYS A 109 -17.77 -3.77 -24.44
CA LYS A 109 -19.01 -4.40 -24.93
C LYS A 109 -19.05 -4.24 -26.45
N ILE A 110 -18.53 -5.22 -27.18
CA ILE A 110 -18.56 -5.25 -28.64
C ILE A 110 -20.01 -5.54 -29.10
N LYS A 111 -20.60 -4.65 -29.91
CA LYS A 111 -21.87 -4.91 -30.58
C LYS A 111 -21.59 -5.66 -31.89
N GLY A 112 -21.74 -6.99 -31.88
CA GLY A 112 -21.61 -7.84 -33.06
C GLY A 112 -21.91 -9.30 -32.71
N ASN A 113 -22.51 -10.04 -33.64
CA ASN A 113 -22.91 -11.43 -33.46
C ASN A 113 -21.70 -12.35 -33.72
N ILE A 114 -20.78 -12.45 -32.76
CA ILE A 114 -19.51 -13.20 -32.89
C ILE A 114 -19.50 -14.36 -31.91
N LYS A 115 -19.17 -15.57 -32.41
CA LYS A 115 -19.31 -16.84 -31.66
C LYS A 115 -18.25 -17.06 -30.57
N GLU A 116 -17.08 -16.44 -30.66
CA GLU A 116 -16.01 -16.54 -29.66
C GLU A 116 -15.31 -15.20 -29.45
N ASN A 117 -15.04 -14.83 -28.19
CA ASN A 117 -14.35 -13.60 -27.79
C ASN A 117 -13.10 -13.99 -26.97
N MET A 118 -11.98 -14.24 -27.63
CA MET A 118 -10.68 -14.33 -26.94
C MET A 118 -9.83 -13.14 -27.31
N LEU A 119 -9.50 -12.30 -26.33
CA LEU A 119 -8.51 -11.25 -26.47
C LEU A 119 -7.13 -11.92 -26.57
N VAL A 120 -6.49 -11.83 -27.72
CA VAL A 120 -5.16 -12.41 -27.94
C VAL A 120 -4.12 -11.28 -28.01
N TYR A 121 -3.07 -11.38 -27.20
CA TYR A 121 -1.92 -10.47 -27.29
C TYR A 121 -0.94 -11.00 -28.33
N GLY A 122 -0.72 -10.25 -29.41
CA GLY A 122 0.27 -10.62 -30.42
C GLY A 122 1.64 -10.08 -30.05
N GLU A 123 2.55 -10.94 -29.57
CA GLU A 123 3.92 -10.56 -29.17
C GLU A 123 4.71 -9.88 -30.31
N LEU A 124 4.46 -10.30 -31.55
CA LEU A 124 5.18 -9.81 -32.73
C LEU A 124 4.85 -8.35 -33.07
N LEU A 125 3.62 -7.91 -32.77
CA LEU A 125 3.12 -6.56 -33.05
C LEU A 125 2.90 -5.74 -31.77
N LYS A 126 3.21 -6.33 -30.60
CA LYS A 126 3.02 -5.75 -29.26
C LYS A 126 1.68 -5.05 -29.05
N ARG A 127 0.58 -5.60 -29.61
CA ARG A 127 -0.77 -5.06 -29.45
C ARG A 127 -1.80 -6.16 -29.23
N TYR A 128 -2.93 -5.79 -28.65
CA TYR A 128 -4.08 -6.67 -28.47
C TYR A 128 -4.91 -6.76 -29.74
N PHE A 129 -5.39 -7.97 -30.03
CA PHE A 129 -6.32 -8.28 -31.10
C PHE A 129 -7.61 -8.84 -30.49
N PHE A 130 -8.71 -8.56 -31.18
CA PHE A 130 -10.02 -9.14 -30.92
C PHE A 130 -10.33 -10.18 -31.99
#